data_AF-A0A934FKN5-F1
#
_entry.id   AF-A0A934FKN5-F1
#
_cell.length_a   1.000
_cell.length_b   1.000
_cell.length_c   1.000
_cell.angle_alpha   90.00
_cell.angle_beta   90.00
_cell.angle_gamma   90.00
#
_symmetry.space_group_name_H-M   'P 1'
#
loop_
_entity.id
_entity.type
_entity.pdbx_description
1 polymer ?
#
loop_
_entity_poly.entity_id
_entity_poly.type
_entity_poly.pdbx_seq_one_letter_code
_entity_poly.pdbx_strand_id
1 'polypeptide(L)'
;MLCSVLALICFGFSFRLSLPIKRQALHQVMARAEPLISAIHKFEREHGKPPPDLAALVPDYLAAVPTPGIPTSREYYYRRPMPDDDLEGNVWMLDVNPPVLGIGFDRFICLPKQNYPERGWGGVLERIGTWAYVHE
;
A
#
# COMPACT_ATOMS: atom_id res chain seq x y z
N MET A 1 -22.25 -29.70 29.27
CA MET A 1 -21.36 -28.51 29.22
C MET A 1 -20.01 -28.85 28.57
N LEU A 2 -20.00 -29.37 27.32
CA LEU A 2 -18.76 -29.75 26.61
C LEU A 2 -18.59 -29.07 25.23
N CYS A 3 -19.56 -28.28 24.77
CA CYS A 3 -19.49 -27.64 23.45
C CYS A 3 -18.87 -26.23 23.45
N SER A 4 -18.62 -25.63 24.62
CA SER A 4 -18.19 -24.22 24.71
C SER A 4 -16.68 -23.98 24.63
N VAL A 5 -15.85 -25.02 24.74
CA VAL A 5 -14.38 -24.87 24.70
C VAL A 5 -13.80 -25.00 23.28
N LEU A 6 -14.50 -25.71 22.38
CA LEU A 6 -14.05 -25.90 20.99
C LEU A 6 -14.20 -24.65 20.10
N ALA A 7 -15.08 -23.72 20.44
CA ALA A 7 -15.31 -22.51 19.65
C ALA A 7 -14.17 -21.46 19.77
N LEU A 8 -13.42 -21.48 20.88
CA LEU A 8 -12.32 -20.54 21.13
C LEU A 8 -11.02 -20.91 20.40
N ILE A 9 -10.88 -22.16 19.96
CA ILE A 9 -9.69 -22.63 19.23
C ILE A 9 -9.75 -22.23 17.75
N CYS A 10 -10.95 -22.09 17.18
CA CYS A 10 -11.12 -21.71 15.77
C CYS A 10 -10.95 -20.20 15.50
N PHE A 11 -11.09 -19.33 16.51
CA PHE A 11 -10.92 -17.88 16.33
C PHE A 11 -9.46 -17.41 16.41
N GLY A 12 -8.61 -18.09 17.19
CA GLY A 12 -7.19 -17.75 17.34
C GLY A 12 -6.29 -18.21 16.19
N PHE A 13 -6.71 -19.23 15.43
CA PHE A 13 -5.89 -19.84 14.37
C PHE A 13 -5.91 -19.03 13.05
N SER A 14 -7.01 -18.33 12.77
CA SER A 14 -7.17 -17.52 11.55
C SER A 14 -6.27 -16.28 11.52
N PHE A 15 -5.93 -15.72 12.68
CA PHE A 15 -5.11 -14.50 12.78
C PHE A 15 -3.62 -14.76 12.47
N ARG A 16 -3.11 -15.97 12.73
CA ARG A 16 -1.68 -16.29 12.58
C ARG A 16 -1.28 -16.74 11.16
N LEU A 17 -2.22 -17.29 10.37
CA LEU A 17 -1.93 -17.77 9.02
C LEU A 17 -1.94 -16.65 7.96
N SER A 18 -2.60 -15.52 8.23
CA SER A 18 -2.75 -14.45 7.23
C SER A 18 -1.52 -13.53 7.14
N LEU A 19 -0.79 -13.31 8.24
CA LEU A 19 0.36 -12.40 8.27
C LEU A 19 1.49 -12.76 7.27
N PRO A 20 1.94 -14.02 7.15
CA PRO A 20 2.95 -14.38 6.15
C PRO A 20 2.48 -14.15 4.71
N ILE A 21 1.20 -14.42 4.43
CA ILE A 21 0.60 -14.22 3.10
C ILE A 21 0.55 -12.73 2.75
N LYS A 22 0.14 -11.88 3.69
CA LYS A 22 0.09 -10.43 3.48
C LYS A 22 1.48 -9.82 3.28
N ARG A 23 2.48 -10.28 4.05
CA ARG A 23 3.89 -9.85 3.84
C ARG A 23 4.43 -10.29 2.49
N GLN A 24 4.13 -11.52 2.06
CA GLN A 24 4.51 -12.00 0.73
C GLN A 24 3.84 -11.18 -0.38
N ALA A 25 2.55 -10.85 -0.23
CA ALA A 25 1.84 -9.99 -1.16
C ALA A 25 2.46 -8.58 -1.20
N LEU A 26 2.83 -8.02 -0.05
CA LEU A 26 3.53 -6.74 0.01
C LEU A 26 4.86 -6.78 -0.72
N HIS A 27 5.68 -7.82 -0.53
CA HIS A 27 6.94 -7.95 -1.26
C HIS A 27 6.73 -7.98 -2.79
N GLN A 28 5.67 -8.62 -3.26
CA GLN A 28 5.31 -8.61 -4.68
C GLN A 28 4.87 -7.22 -5.16
N VAL A 29 4.06 -6.51 -4.37
CA VAL A 29 3.65 -5.13 -4.67
C VAL A 29 4.87 -4.22 -4.75
N MET A 30 5.81 -4.34 -3.80
CA MET A 30 7.05 -3.55 -3.77
C MET A 30 7.87 -3.76 -5.04
N ALA A 31 8.12 -5.01 -5.42
CA ALA A 31 8.91 -5.33 -6.61
C ALA A 31 8.24 -4.82 -7.91
N ARG A 32 6.92 -4.95 -8.01
CA ARG A 32 6.16 -4.47 -9.19
C ARG A 32 6.03 -2.95 -9.25
N ALA A 33 6.03 -2.29 -8.10
CA ALA A 33 5.93 -0.84 -8.00
C ALA A 33 7.26 -0.13 -8.30
N GLU A 34 8.39 -0.82 -8.26
CA GLU A 34 9.70 -0.20 -8.43
C GLU A 34 9.81 0.65 -9.71
N PRO A 35 9.43 0.15 -10.92
CA PRO A 35 9.49 0.96 -12.12
C PRO A 35 8.58 2.20 -12.06
N LEU A 36 7.41 2.06 -11.43
CA LEU A 36 6.45 3.15 -11.26
C LEU A 36 7.00 4.24 -10.33
N ILE A 37 7.55 3.86 -9.17
CA ILE A 37 8.16 4.79 -8.22
C ILE A 37 9.36 5.50 -8.86
N SER A 38 10.21 4.77 -9.58
CA SER A 38 11.33 5.35 -10.31
C SER A 38 10.88 6.35 -11.37
N ALA A 39 9.79 6.06 -12.09
CA ALA A 39 9.20 6.96 -13.08
C ALA A 39 8.64 8.24 -12.44
N ILE A 40 7.90 8.12 -11.33
CA ILE A 40 7.40 9.28 -10.56
C ILE A 40 8.56 10.17 -10.15
N HIS A 41 9.62 9.61 -9.56
CA HIS A 41 10.78 10.39 -9.14
C HIS A 41 11.54 11.00 -10.32
N LYS A 42 11.58 10.34 -11.48
CA LYS A 42 12.19 10.92 -12.68
C LYS A 42 11.39 12.12 -13.16
N PHE A 43 10.06 11.99 -13.26
CA PHE A 43 9.16 13.09 -13.59
C PHE A 43 9.34 14.27 -12.64
N GLU A 44 9.40 14.01 -11.33
CA GLU A 44 9.65 15.04 -10.32
C GLU A 44 10.95 15.80 -10.53
N ARG A 45 12.05 15.10 -10.84
CA ARG A 45 13.35 15.74 -11.07
C ARG A 45 13.33 16.64 -12.31
N GLU A 46 12.61 16.25 -13.35
CA GLU A 46 12.56 16.98 -14.62
C GLU A 46 11.56 18.15 -14.60
N HIS A 47 10.46 18.02 -13.87
CA HIS A 47 9.38 19.01 -13.84
C HIS A 47 9.28 19.81 -12.53
N GLY A 48 10.04 19.44 -11.51
CA GLY A 48 10.03 20.08 -10.17
C GLY A 48 8.78 19.80 -9.33
N LYS A 49 7.87 18.94 -9.80
CA LYS A 49 6.62 18.56 -9.14
C LYS A 49 6.22 17.14 -9.51
N PRO A 50 5.44 16.43 -8.67
CA PRO A 50 4.97 15.10 -9.01
C PRO A 50 3.98 15.12 -10.18
N PRO A 51 3.81 13.99 -10.89
CA PRO A 51 2.86 13.90 -11.99
C PRO A 51 1.43 14.16 -11.49
N PRO A 52 0.56 14.77 -12.31
CA PRO A 52 -0.82 15.06 -11.92
C PRO A 52 -1.62 13.78 -11.63
N ASP A 53 -1.31 12.71 -12.35
CA ASP A 53 -1.84 11.35 -12.25
C ASP A 53 -0.82 10.36 -12.83
N LEU A 54 -1.09 9.05 -12.74
CA LEU A 54 -0.17 8.03 -13.27
C LEU A 54 -0.16 7.94 -14.80
N ALA A 55 -1.20 8.42 -15.49
CA ALA A 55 -1.28 8.37 -16.94
C ALA A 55 -0.28 9.35 -17.58
N ALA A 56 0.03 10.46 -16.91
CA ALA A 56 1.05 11.42 -17.34
C ALA A 56 2.48 10.84 -17.42
N LEU A 57 2.73 9.65 -16.87
CA LEU A 57 4.00 8.95 -16.97
C LEU A 57 4.12 8.14 -18.27
N VAL A 58 3.02 7.90 -18.98
CA VAL A 58 2.97 7.10 -20.19
C VAL A 58 2.82 8.03 -21.42
N PRO A 59 3.56 7.81 -22.51
CA PRO A 59 4.55 6.75 -22.74
C PRO A 59 5.99 7.11 -22.33
N ASP A 60 6.25 8.37 -21.98
CA ASP A 60 7.61 8.92 -21.94
C ASP A 60 8.49 8.39 -20.80
N TYR A 61 7.87 7.98 -19.68
CA TYR A 61 8.56 7.44 -18.50
C TYR A 61 8.28 5.94 -18.30
N LEU A 62 7.14 5.45 -18.77
CA LEU A 62 6.70 4.06 -18.69
C LEU A 62 5.96 3.66 -19.97
N ALA A 63 6.15 2.42 -20.43
CA ALA A 63 5.36 1.89 -21.53
C ALA A 63 3.86 1.75 -21.17
N ALA A 64 3.58 1.40 -19.92
CA ALA A 64 2.24 1.36 -19.31
C ALA A 64 2.39 1.41 -17.78
N VAL A 65 1.34 1.82 -17.07
CA VAL A 65 1.32 1.77 -15.60
C VAL A 65 1.28 0.31 -15.16
N PRO A 66 2.24 -0.18 -14.33
CA PRO A 66 2.22 -1.55 -13.86
C PRO A 66 1.04 -1.79 -12.92
N THR A 67 0.58 -3.04 -12.85
CA THR A 67 -0.44 -3.44 -11.88
C THR A 67 0.21 -3.93 -10.58
N PRO A 68 -0.45 -3.80 -9.41
CA PRO A 68 0.09 -4.25 -8.13
C PRO A 68 0.37 -5.75 -8.03
N GLY A 69 -0.18 -6.56 -8.94
CA GLY A 69 -0.04 -8.02 -8.92
C GLY A 69 -0.92 -8.72 -7.89
N ILE A 70 -1.87 -7.99 -7.28
CA ILE A 70 -2.87 -8.54 -6.38
C ILE A 70 -4.15 -8.84 -7.18
N PRO A 71 -4.70 -10.07 -7.16
CA PRO A 71 -5.80 -10.47 -8.05
C PRO A 71 -7.04 -9.56 -8.00
N THR A 72 -7.37 -9.01 -6.83
CA THR A 72 -8.56 -8.15 -6.63
C THR A 72 -8.23 -6.66 -6.60
N SER A 73 -6.95 -6.29 -6.59
CA SER A 73 -6.50 -4.89 -6.54
C SER A 73 -5.75 -4.60 -7.82
N ARG A 74 -6.50 -4.10 -8.82
CA ARG A 74 -6.03 -4.00 -10.20
C ARG A 74 -5.16 -2.77 -10.44
N GLU A 75 -5.24 -1.77 -9.58
CA GLU A 75 -4.64 -0.45 -9.77
C GLU A 75 -3.99 0.04 -8.49
N TYR A 76 -2.97 0.89 -8.64
CA TYR A 76 -2.45 1.68 -7.53
C TYR A 76 -3.33 2.92 -7.35
N TYR A 77 -3.72 3.23 -6.13
CA TYR A 77 -4.34 4.52 -5.83
C TYR A 77 -3.24 5.54 -5.61
N TYR A 78 -3.07 6.42 -6.60
CA TYR A 78 -2.16 7.54 -6.52
C TYR A 78 -2.89 8.75 -5.96
N ARG A 79 -2.34 9.34 -4.88
CA ARG A 79 -2.89 10.51 -4.22
C ARG A 79 -1.85 11.61 -4.15
N ARG A 80 -2.33 12.86 -4.20
CA ARG A 80 -1.56 14.08 -3.90
C ARG A 80 -2.21 14.77 -2.69
N PRO A 81 -1.47 15.59 -1.94
CA PRO A 81 -2.00 16.32 -0.80
C PRO A 81 -3.26 17.11 -1.14
N MET A 82 -4.21 17.09 -0.21
CA MET A 82 -5.40 17.93 -0.20
C MET A 82 -5.39 18.78 1.07
N PRO A 83 -6.20 19.86 1.17
CA PRO A 83 -6.21 20.71 2.36
C PRO A 83 -6.44 19.97 3.69
N ASP A 84 -7.22 18.88 3.66
CA ASP A 84 -7.58 18.09 4.85
C ASP A 84 -6.74 16.81 5.03
N ASP A 85 -5.82 16.52 4.10
CA ASP A 85 -4.91 15.35 4.13
C ASP A 85 -3.58 15.75 3.49
N ASP A 86 -2.63 16.19 4.32
CA ASP A 86 -1.33 16.69 3.88
C ASP A 86 -0.34 15.54 3.55
N LEU A 87 -0.79 14.28 3.68
CA LEU A 87 0.01 13.08 3.51
C LEU A 87 1.29 13.08 4.35
N GLU A 88 1.23 13.59 5.58
CA GLU A 88 2.40 13.73 6.47
C GLU A 88 3.50 14.58 5.78
N GLY A 89 3.09 15.62 5.07
CA GLY A 89 3.95 16.49 4.28
C GLY A 89 4.57 15.85 3.02
N ASN A 90 4.07 14.70 2.54
CA ASN A 90 4.53 14.07 1.30
C ASN A 90 3.83 14.64 0.09
N VAL A 91 4.54 14.78 -1.04
CA VAL A 91 3.97 15.37 -2.26
C VAL A 91 3.11 14.39 -3.07
N TRP A 92 3.20 13.10 -2.78
CA TRP A 92 2.31 12.07 -3.29
C TRP A 92 2.33 10.85 -2.35
N MET A 93 1.36 9.96 -2.55
CA MET A 93 1.34 8.63 -1.95
C MET A 93 0.83 7.62 -2.98
N LEU A 94 1.40 6.41 -2.95
CA LEU A 94 0.79 5.24 -3.57
C LEU A 94 0.15 4.40 -2.47
N ASP A 95 -1.08 3.97 -2.69
CA ASP A 95 -1.70 2.95 -1.85
C ASP A 95 -2.23 1.77 -2.68
N VAL A 96 -2.25 0.61 -2.02
CA VAL A 96 -2.86 -0.61 -2.53
C VAL A 96 -3.70 -1.20 -1.42
N ASN A 97 -4.98 -1.43 -1.71
CA ASN A 97 -5.88 -2.15 -0.82
C ASN A 97 -5.83 -3.64 -1.20
N PRO A 98 -5.16 -4.50 -0.42
CA PRO A 98 -5.22 -5.95 -0.63
C PRO A 98 -6.65 -6.48 -0.43
N PRO A 99 -7.02 -7.62 -1.04
CA PRO A 99 -8.28 -8.28 -0.78
C PRO A 99 -8.34 -8.61 0.70
N VAL A 100 -9.38 -8.11 1.36
CA VAL A 100 -9.74 -8.62 2.67
C VAL A 100 -10.84 -9.64 2.48
N LEU A 101 -10.58 -10.87 2.92
CA LEU A 101 -11.61 -11.89 3.11
C LEU A 101 -12.46 -11.53 4.35
N GLY A 102 -13.22 -10.43 4.28
CA GLY A 102 -14.07 -9.94 5.40
C GLY A 102 -14.08 -8.41 5.57
N ILE A 103 -14.24 -7.97 6.83
CA ILE A 103 -14.20 -6.56 7.26
C ILE A 103 -12.74 -6.22 7.55
N GLY A 104 -11.98 -5.82 6.54
CA GLY A 104 -10.60 -5.38 6.77
C GLY A 104 -10.26 -4.13 6.01
N PHE A 105 -9.43 -3.32 6.64
CA PHE A 105 -8.91 -2.03 6.19
C PHE A 105 -7.38 -2.07 6.10
N ASP A 106 -6.78 -3.26 5.98
CA ASP A 106 -5.35 -3.42 5.69
C ASP A 106 -4.98 -2.60 4.45
N ARG A 107 -3.86 -1.88 4.51
CA ARG A 107 -3.34 -1.13 3.35
C ARG A 107 -1.84 -1.27 3.23
N PHE A 108 -1.36 -1.26 2.00
CA PHE A 108 0.04 -1.03 1.71
C PHE A 108 0.19 0.39 1.20
N ILE A 109 1.01 1.19 1.88
CA ILE A 109 1.24 2.60 1.52
C ILE A 109 2.72 2.85 1.21
N CYS A 110 2.98 3.72 0.25
CA CYS A 110 4.32 4.20 -0.08
C CYS A 110 4.35 5.73 -0.04
N LEU A 111 5.18 6.28 0.84
CA LEU A 111 5.43 7.72 0.97
C LEU A 111 6.85 8.06 0.48
N PRO A 112 7.04 9.05 -0.41
CA PRO A 112 8.35 9.39 -0.95
C PRO A 112 9.38 9.77 0.13
N LYS A 113 8.96 10.45 1.21
CA LYS A 113 9.85 10.84 2.31
C LYS A 113 10.10 9.73 3.34
N GLN A 114 9.39 8.61 3.24
CA GLN A 114 9.54 7.45 4.14
C GLN A 114 9.30 7.77 5.63
N ASN A 115 8.63 8.87 5.93
CA ASN A 115 8.33 9.37 7.26
C ASN A 115 7.00 8.80 7.80
N TYR A 116 6.91 7.48 7.86
CA TYR A 116 5.72 6.79 8.35
C TYR A 116 5.50 7.08 9.85
N PRO A 117 4.33 7.59 10.27
CA PRO A 117 3.98 7.71 11.68
C PRO A 117 3.73 6.32 12.30
N GLU A 118 3.74 6.22 13.64
CA GLU A 118 3.38 4.96 14.32
C GLU A 118 1.92 4.55 14.08
N ARG A 119 1.03 5.54 13.92
CA ARG A 119 -0.41 5.37 13.67
C ARG A 119 -0.87 6.34 12.59
N GLY A 120 -1.79 5.88 11.73
CA GLY A 120 -2.31 6.65 10.61
C GLY A 120 -3.18 5.80 9.68
N TRP A 121 -3.97 6.43 8.81
CA TRP A 121 -4.84 5.77 7.82
C TRP A 121 -5.77 4.67 8.41
N GLY A 122 -6.12 4.80 9.69
CA GLY A 122 -7.01 3.89 10.41
C GLY A 122 -6.32 2.75 11.15
N GLY A 123 -4.98 2.70 11.21
CA GLY A 123 -4.27 1.57 11.81
C GLY A 123 -2.88 1.88 12.36
N VAL A 124 -2.16 0.81 12.75
CA VAL A 124 -0.75 0.85 13.17
C VAL A 124 0.13 0.54 11.97
N LEU A 125 1.19 1.31 11.76
CA LEU A 125 2.07 1.14 10.61
C LEU A 125 3.29 0.28 10.95
N GLU A 126 3.51 -0.75 10.15
CA GLU A 126 4.77 -1.50 10.10
C GLU A 126 5.53 -1.14 8.83
N ARG A 127 6.68 -0.48 8.98
CA ARG A 127 7.56 -0.18 7.85
C ARG A 127 8.22 -1.44 7.32
N ILE A 128 8.07 -1.71 6.02
CA ILE A 128 8.68 -2.84 5.31
C ILE A 128 9.33 -2.29 4.03
N GLY A 129 10.64 -2.07 4.09
CA GLY A 129 11.41 -1.48 3.00
C GLY A 129 10.95 -0.06 2.68
N THR A 130 10.58 0.19 1.41
CA THR A 130 10.06 1.49 0.95
C THR A 130 8.56 1.68 1.18
N TRP A 131 7.86 0.65 1.68
CA TRP A 131 6.43 0.67 1.93
C TRP A 131 6.15 0.53 3.43
N ALA A 132 4.92 0.82 3.84
CA ALA A 132 4.40 0.46 5.14
C ALA A 132 3.12 -0.38 4.98
N TYR A 133 2.99 -1.38 5.85
CA TYR A 133 1.78 -2.14 6.04
C TYR A 133 0.98 -1.52 7.19
N VAL A 134 -0.21 -1.02 6.89
CA VAL A 134 -1.18 -0.52 7.87
C VAL A 134 -1.98 -1.72 8.39
N HIS A 135 -1.76 -2.09 9.65
CA HIS A 135 -2.52 -3.11 10.38
C HIS A 135 -3.75 -2.49 11.04
N GLU A 136 -4.90 -3.16 10.95
CA GLU A 136 -6.08 -2.85 11.78
C GLU A 136 -5.84 -3.07 13.29
#